data_AF-A0A158GP34-F1
#
_entry.id   AF-A0A158GP34-F1
#
_cell.length_a   1.000
_cell.length_b   1.000
_cell.length_c   1.000
_cell.angle_alpha   90.00
_cell.angle_beta   90.00
_cell.angle_gamma   90.00
#
_symmetry.space_group_name_H-M   'P 1'
#
loop_
_entity.id
_entity.type
_entity.pdbx_description
1 polymer ?
#
loop_
_entity_poly.entity_id
_entity_poly.type
_entity_poly.pdbx_seq_one_letter_code
_entity_poly.pdbx_strand_id
1 'polypeptide(L)'
;MDDSTKTTTVGKPDHPLQVTPGAQGLTGTSFKHEHLSAILADGLNHGFFEVHAENYMGAGGPPHRALAAIREDYPLSIHGVCMSIGGPGALDVNHLARFRNLVARYEPTLVSEHLAWSSHGGTFFNDLLPLPYTKDTLDNVCAHIDQVQEAIGRPILLENPSTYVAFASSTMSETDFIRAVSQRTGCGLLMDVNNVFVSANNHGFSASAYLAEFPLEQVGEIHLAGHSEQHDDENELLLIDSHDRAISDSVWTLYRDVVSRIGPRPTLIEWDSNLPGWPVLRAQALTARRIMAEHGISLAGELSHEV
;
A
#
# COMPACT_ATOMS: atom_id res chain seq x y z
N MET A 1 38.37 24.98 33.29
CA MET A 1 38.49 24.41 31.93
C MET A 1 37.27 23.55 31.74
N ASP A 2 36.51 23.95 30.75
CA ASP A 2 35.13 23.61 30.45
C ASP A 2 35.11 22.34 29.59
N ASP A 3 34.25 21.37 29.91
CA ASP A 3 33.86 20.34 28.95
C ASP A 3 32.46 19.82 29.30
N SER A 4 31.45 20.61 28.91
CA SER A 4 30.06 20.17 28.86
C SER A 4 29.83 19.40 27.56
N THR A 5 29.78 18.08 27.66
CA THR A 5 29.36 17.21 26.55
C THR A 5 27.91 17.49 26.17
N LYS A 6 27.71 18.25 25.09
CA LYS A 6 26.42 18.46 24.44
C LYS A 6 25.93 17.15 23.81
N THR A 7 24.97 16.52 24.47
CA THR A 7 24.12 15.49 23.87
C THR A 7 23.37 16.12 22.69
N THR A 8 23.72 15.71 21.47
CA THR A 8 23.02 16.18 20.27
C THR A 8 21.80 15.31 20.09
N THR A 9 20.63 15.82 20.49
CA THR A 9 19.33 15.24 20.13
C THR A 9 19.15 15.38 18.63
N VAL A 10 19.19 14.26 17.91
CA VAL A 10 18.74 14.20 16.52
C VAL A 10 17.23 14.41 16.52
N GLY A 11 16.78 15.57 16.06
CA GLY A 11 15.36 15.87 15.89
C GLY A 11 14.74 14.95 14.84
N LYS A 12 13.60 14.35 15.17
CA LYS A 12 12.73 13.68 14.18
C LYS A 12 12.23 14.73 13.18
N PRO A 13 12.17 14.42 11.87
CA PRO A 13 11.59 15.34 10.91
C PRO A 13 10.06 15.34 11.02
N ASP A 14 9.48 16.45 11.47
CA ASP A 14 8.03 16.77 11.41
C ASP A 14 7.61 17.19 9.99
N HIS A 15 8.08 16.49 8.95
CA HIS A 15 7.70 16.79 7.58
C HIS A 15 6.86 15.68 6.98
N PRO A 16 5.64 15.97 6.47
CA PRO A 16 4.86 14.99 5.75
C PRO A 16 5.71 14.46 4.59
N LEU A 17 5.61 13.15 4.32
CA LEU A 17 6.34 12.50 3.24
C LEU A 17 6.07 13.25 1.94
N GLN A 18 7.08 14.00 1.49
CA GLN A 18 7.04 14.63 0.18
C GLN A 18 7.15 13.51 -0.84
N VAL A 19 6.01 13.08 -1.37
CA VAL A 19 5.97 12.26 -2.59
C VAL A 19 6.83 12.96 -3.62
N THR A 20 7.84 12.26 -4.13
CA THR A 20 8.77 12.77 -5.13
C THR A 20 7.99 13.49 -6.23
N PRO A 21 8.31 14.74 -6.61
CA PRO A 21 7.50 15.51 -7.56
C PRO A 21 7.21 14.80 -8.90
N GLY A 22 8.05 13.83 -9.29
CA GLY A 22 7.84 13.00 -10.48
C GLY A 22 6.87 11.82 -10.34
N ALA A 23 6.42 11.50 -9.13
CA ALA A 23 5.49 10.40 -8.85
C ALA A 23 4.02 10.86 -8.70
N GLN A 24 3.79 12.17 -8.57
CA GLN A 24 2.43 12.73 -8.47
C GLN A 24 1.66 12.48 -9.77
N GLY A 25 0.49 11.84 -9.66
CA GLY A 25 -0.38 11.54 -10.80
C GLY A 25 0.06 10.35 -11.66
N LEU A 26 0.99 9.51 -11.19
CA LEU A 26 1.27 8.23 -11.83
C LEU A 26 0.13 7.23 -11.60
N THR A 27 -0.20 6.46 -12.63
CA THR A 27 -1.15 5.33 -12.50
C THR A 27 -0.49 4.04 -12.89
N GLY A 28 -0.55 3.04 -12.04
CA GLY A 28 0.09 1.76 -12.28
C GLY A 28 -0.89 0.61 -12.31
N THR A 29 -0.34 -0.57 -12.59
CA THR A 29 -1.05 -1.84 -12.51
C THR A 29 -0.11 -2.88 -11.90
N SER A 30 -0.65 -3.90 -11.24
CA SER A 30 0.15 -5.09 -10.89
C SER A 30 0.81 -5.65 -12.15
N PHE A 31 2.10 -5.91 -12.09
CA PHE A 31 2.83 -6.51 -13.21
C PHE A 31 2.69 -8.03 -13.19
N LYS A 32 2.10 -8.55 -14.26
CA LYS A 32 1.98 -9.99 -14.53
C LYS A 32 2.67 -10.31 -15.85
N HIS A 33 3.39 -11.43 -15.90
CA HIS A 33 4.26 -11.78 -17.03
C HIS A 33 3.50 -11.91 -18.36
N GLU A 34 2.24 -12.33 -18.27
CA GLU A 34 1.30 -12.50 -19.37
C GLU A 34 1.04 -11.19 -20.12
N HIS A 35 1.21 -10.03 -19.46
CA HIS A 35 1.01 -8.72 -20.06
C HIS A 35 2.30 -8.10 -20.61
N LEU A 36 3.48 -8.70 -20.40
CA LEU A 36 4.77 -8.10 -20.78
C LEU A 36 4.81 -7.65 -22.24
N SER A 37 4.47 -8.54 -23.17
CA SER A 37 4.50 -8.21 -24.62
C SER A 37 3.54 -7.08 -24.97
N ALA A 38 2.38 -7.01 -24.33
CA ALA A 38 1.39 -5.97 -24.55
C ALA A 38 1.82 -4.63 -23.92
N ILE A 39 2.44 -4.67 -22.75
CA ILE A 39 3.04 -3.49 -22.09
C ILE A 39 4.16 -2.90 -22.97
N LEU A 40 5.07 -3.73 -23.47
CA LEU A 40 6.17 -3.26 -24.32
C LEU A 40 5.69 -2.71 -25.68
N ALA A 41 4.53 -3.15 -26.17
CA ALA A 41 3.95 -2.68 -27.42
C ALA A 41 3.10 -1.41 -27.25
N ASP A 42 2.22 -1.36 -26.25
CA ASP A 42 1.19 -0.32 -26.10
C ASP A 42 1.48 0.68 -24.97
N GLY A 43 2.37 0.31 -24.05
CA GLY A 43 2.81 1.11 -22.91
C GLY A 43 1.70 1.52 -21.93
N LEU A 44 2.14 2.18 -20.86
CA LEU A 44 1.29 2.92 -19.93
C LEU A 44 1.85 4.33 -19.74
N ASN A 45 1.29 5.31 -20.45
CA ASN A 45 1.78 6.69 -20.35
C ASN A 45 1.62 7.22 -18.92
N HIS A 46 2.68 7.80 -18.36
CA HIS A 46 2.75 8.19 -16.94
C HIS A 46 2.40 7.02 -16.01
N GLY A 47 2.90 5.84 -16.38
CA GLY A 47 2.66 4.60 -15.68
C GLY A 47 3.78 4.23 -14.72
N PHE A 48 3.45 3.36 -13.78
CA PHE A 48 4.40 2.57 -13.01
C PHE A 48 3.87 1.13 -12.90
N PHE A 49 4.71 0.22 -12.44
CA PHE A 49 4.31 -1.17 -12.26
C PHE A 49 4.69 -1.66 -10.88
N GLU A 50 3.80 -2.43 -10.26
CA GLU A 50 4.06 -3.05 -8.97
C GLU A 50 4.32 -4.54 -9.10
N VAL A 51 5.20 -5.05 -8.26
CA VAL A 51 5.42 -6.49 -8.08
C VAL A 51 5.37 -6.88 -6.62
N HIS A 52 4.86 -8.08 -6.34
CA HIS A 52 5.05 -8.70 -5.03
C HIS A 52 6.50 -9.14 -4.86
N ALA A 53 7.13 -8.71 -3.77
CA ALA A 53 8.55 -8.90 -3.52
C ALA A 53 8.97 -10.38 -3.57
N GLU A 54 8.14 -11.25 -2.99
CA GLU A 54 8.37 -12.68 -2.80
C GLU A 54 8.55 -13.41 -4.13
N ASN A 55 7.88 -12.94 -5.19
CA ASN A 55 8.01 -13.50 -6.54
C ASN A 55 9.39 -13.22 -7.17
N TYR A 56 10.16 -12.29 -6.59
CA TYR A 56 11.45 -11.82 -7.11
C TYR A 56 12.60 -11.94 -6.09
N MET A 57 12.39 -12.58 -4.94
CA MET A 57 13.47 -12.86 -3.97
C MET A 57 14.44 -13.98 -4.38
N GLY A 58 14.20 -14.60 -5.55
CA GLY A 58 15.07 -15.61 -6.14
C GLY A 58 16.36 -15.05 -6.75
N ALA A 59 17.25 -15.94 -7.18
CA ALA A 59 18.57 -15.55 -7.70
C ALA A 59 18.54 -14.91 -9.11
N GLY A 60 17.45 -15.06 -9.87
CA GLY A 60 17.37 -14.61 -11.26
C GLY A 60 16.36 -15.37 -12.10
N GLY A 61 16.58 -15.42 -13.41
CA GLY A 61 15.76 -16.19 -14.35
C GLY A 61 14.79 -15.34 -15.18
N PRO A 62 13.84 -15.98 -15.87
CA PRO A 62 12.84 -15.29 -16.69
C PRO A 62 12.12 -14.16 -15.95
N PRO A 63 11.70 -14.31 -14.67
CA PRO A 63 11.04 -13.22 -13.98
C PRO A 63 11.87 -11.95 -13.86
N HIS A 64 13.12 -12.11 -13.44
CA HIS A 64 14.02 -10.97 -13.31
C HIS A 64 14.34 -10.29 -14.64
N ARG A 65 14.40 -11.04 -15.76
CA ARG A 65 14.58 -10.44 -17.09
C ARG A 65 13.37 -9.62 -17.51
N ALA A 66 12.17 -10.13 -17.26
CA ALA A 66 10.93 -9.42 -17.55
C ALA A 66 10.84 -8.12 -16.73
N LEU A 67 11.08 -8.20 -15.43
CA LEU A 67 11.05 -7.03 -14.56
C LEU A 67 12.16 -6.01 -14.89
N ALA A 68 13.34 -6.46 -15.28
CA ALA A 68 14.41 -5.57 -15.73
C ALA A 68 13.98 -4.80 -17.00
N ALA A 69 13.36 -5.47 -17.97
CA ALA A 69 12.85 -4.81 -19.18
C ALA A 69 11.77 -3.76 -18.85
N ILE A 70 10.89 -4.03 -17.89
CA ILE A 70 9.92 -3.02 -17.42
C ILE A 70 10.63 -1.85 -16.73
N ARG A 71 11.60 -2.13 -15.86
CA ARG A 71 12.33 -1.12 -15.06
C ARG A 71 13.16 -0.16 -15.91
N GLU A 72 13.54 -0.55 -17.12
CA GLU A 72 14.26 0.31 -18.08
C GLU A 72 13.43 1.55 -18.43
N ASP A 73 12.12 1.40 -18.60
CA ASP A 73 11.23 2.47 -19.06
C ASP A 73 10.26 2.98 -17.97
N TYR A 74 10.00 2.18 -16.92
CA TYR A 74 8.99 2.47 -15.91
C TYR A 74 9.54 2.47 -14.48
N PRO A 75 9.06 3.40 -13.63
CA PRO A 75 9.19 3.29 -12.19
C PRO A 75 8.57 1.99 -11.67
N LEU A 76 9.14 1.46 -10.59
CA LEU A 76 8.59 0.28 -9.91
C LEU A 76 8.07 0.63 -8.52
N SER A 77 6.99 -0.03 -8.12
CA SER A 77 6.63 -0.28 -6.72
C SER A 77 6.99 -1.73 -6.37
N ILE A 78 7.52 -1.95 -5.17
CA ILE A 78 7.76 -3.29 -4.63
C ILE A 78 6.94 -3.43 -3.36
N HIS A 79 5.94 -4.29 -3.43
CA HIS A 79 5.02 -4.56 -2.33
C HIS A 79 5.33 -5.91 -1.69
N GLY A 80 5.55 -5.97 -0.38
CA GLY A 80 5.78 -7.22 0.35
C GLY A 80 4.49 -7.78 0.94
N VAL A 81 4.37 -9.11 0.94
CA VAL A 81 3.20 -9.81 1.52
C VAL A 81 3.59 -10.80 2.63
N CYS A 82 4.87 -11.05 2.85
CA CYS A 82 5.36 -12.10 3.75
C CYS A 82 6.31 -11.63 4.86
N MET A 83 6.55 -10.32 5.03
CA MET A 83 7.37 -9.84 6.14
C MET A 83 6.71 -10.07 7.50
N SER A 84 5.37 -10.12 7.54
CA SER A 84 4.58 -10.37 8.75
C SER A 84 4.79 -9.30 9.83
N ILE A 85 4.74 -8.01 9.45
CA ILE A 85 4.98 -6.85 10.33
C ILE A 85 4.08 -6.86 11.58
N GLY A 86 2.84 -7.30 11.47
CA GLY A 86 1.88 -7.42 12.58
C GLY A 86 2.11 -8.62 13.50
N GLY A 87 3.07 -9.49 13.20
CA GLY A 87 3.27 -10.74 13.94
C GLY A 87 3.92 -10.50 15.31
N PRO A 88 3.68 -11.34 16.33
CA PRO A 88 4.25 -11.17 17.68
C PRO A 88 5.70 -11.69 17.79
N GLY A 89 6.15 -12.48 16.81
CA GLY A 89 7.52 -12.98 16.75
C GLY A 89 8.45 -12.01 16.02
N ALA A 90 9.76 -12.14 16.24
CA ALA A 90 10.75 -11.36 15.51
C ALA A 90 10.68 -11.66 14.00
N LEU A 91 11.02 -10.65 13.19
CA LEU A 91 11.11 -10.79 11.74
C LEU A 91 12.12 -11.88 11.33
N ASP A 92 11.81 -12.63 10.27
CA ASP A 92 12.77 -13.57 9.67
C ASP A 92 13.91 -12.80 9.01
N VAL A 93 15.09 -12.87 9.63
CA VAL A 93 16.31 -12.20 9.16
C VAL A 93 16.74 -12.62 7.75
N ASN A 94 16.46 -13.86 7.34
CA ASN A 94 16.77 -14.34 5.99
C ASN A 94 15.78 -13.76 4.97
N HIS A 95 14.51 -13.68 5.33
CA HIS A 95 13.50 -13.02 4.52
C HIS A 95 13.84 -11.53 4.34
N LEU A 96 14.13 -10.82 5.45
CA LEU A 96 14.52 -9.42 5.41
C LEU A 96 15.78 -9.18 4.56
N ALA A 97 16.78 -10.06 4.62
CA ALA A 97 17.95 -9.97 3.77
C ALA A 97 17.62 -10.12 2.27
N ARG A 98 16.70 -11.02 1.91
CA ARG A 98 16.23 -11.17 0.51
C ARG A 98 15.43 -9.95 0.05
N PHE A 99 14.54 -9.43 0.89
CA PHE A 99 13.79 -8.20 0.62
C PHE A 99 14.71 -7.01 0.39
N ARG A 100 15.70 -6.80 1.27
CA ARG A 100 16.75 -5.79 1.12
C ARG A 100 17.50 -5.92 -0.20
N ASN A 101 17.93 -7.14 -0.54
CA ASN A 101 18.66 -7.38 -1.79
C ASN A 101 17.81 -7.06 -3.01
N LEU A 102 16.50 -7.34 -2.96
CA LEU A 102 15.58 -7.02 -4.04
C LEU A 102 15.40 -5.50 -4.19
N VAL A 103 15.17 -4.78 -3.09
CA VAL A 103 15.05 -3.31 -3.08
C VAL A 103 16.34 -2.67 -3.61
N ALA A 104 17.51 -3.16 -3.18
CA ALA A 104 18.79 -2.67 -3.67
C ALA A 104 19.02 -2.97 -5.17
N ARG A 105 18.50 -4.09 -5.67
CA ARG A 105 18.67 -4.50 -7.07
C ARG A 105 17.86 -3.65 -8.05
N TYR A 106 16.63 -3.31 -7.68
CA TYR A 106 15.69 -2.64 -8.58
C TYR A 106 15.49 -1.15 -8.31
N GLU A 107 15.97 -0.67 -7.16
CA GLU A 107 15.87 0.73 -6.76
C GLU A 107 14.47 1.30 -7.02
N PRO A 108 13.41 0.69 -6.42
CA PRO A 108 12.04 1.05 -6.73
C PRO A 108 11.70 2.46 -6.26
N THR A 109 10.69 3.09 -6.85
CA THR A 109 10.19 4.39 -6.39
C THR A 109 9.43 4.24 -5.08
N LEU A 110 8.65 3.17 -4.94
CA LEU A 110 7.81 2.88 -3.77
C LEU A 110 8.15 1.50 -3.21
N VAL A 111 8.06 1.37 -1.89
CA VAL A 111 8.23 0.10 -1.18
C VAL A 111 7.16 0.04 -0.12
N SER A 112 6.33 -1.00 -0.14
CA SER A 112 5.20 -1.16 0.76
C SER A 112 5.14 -2.55 1.38
N GLU A 113 4.40 -2.69 2.47
CA GLU A 113 4.12 -3.95 3.16
C GLU A 113 2.79 -3.84 3.91
N HIS A 114 2.20 -4.99 4.23
CA HIS A 114 0.92 -5.07 4.91
C HIS A 114 1.05 -4.89 6.42
N LEU A 115 0.07 -4.21 7.04
CA LEU A 115 -0.16 -4.31 8.47
C LEU A 115 -0.87 -5.63 8.81
N ALA A 116 -0.11 -6.73 8.75
CA ALA A 116 -0.63 -8.06 9.00
C ALA A 116 0.47 -9.02 9.45
N TRP A 117 0.04 -10.19 9.90
CA TRP A 117 0.91 -11.35 10.09
C TRP A 117 0.49 -12.48 9.17
N SER A 118 1.43 -12.92 8.36
CA SER A 118 1.27 -14.01 7.40
C SER A 118 1.89 -15.31 7.89
N SER A 119 2.39 -15.36 9.13
CA SER A 119 2.90 -16.61 9.72
C SER A 119 2.57 -16.77 11.21
N HIS A 120 2.17 -17.98 11.59
CA HIS A 120 2.07 -18.41 12.99
C HIS A 120 2.48 -19.88 13.12
N GLY A 121 3.37 -20.20 14.07
CA GLY A 121 3.78 -21.58 14.34
C GLY A 121 4.47 -22.30 13.17
N GLY A 122 5.07 -21.56 12.22
CA GLY A 122 5.72 -22.13 11.03
C GLY A 122 4.79 -22.37 9.83
N THR A 123 3.50 -22.01 9.94
CA THR A 123 2.53 -22.05 8.83
C THR A 123 2.38 -20.66 8.24
N PHE A 124 2.45 -20.56 6.91
CA PHE A 124 2.12 -19.34 6.17
C PHE A 124 0.61 -19.29 5.88
N PHE A 125 0.00 -18.14 6.13
CA PHE A 125 -1.40 -17.87 5.83
C PHE A 125 -1.48 -16.92 4.62
N ASN A 126 -2.29 -17.29 3.63
CA ASN A 126 -2.56 -16.44 2.47
C ASN A 126 -3.48 -15.27 2.83
N ASP A 127 -4.38 -15.49 3.79
CA ASP A 127 -5.26 -14.45 4.30
C ASP A 127 -4.55 -13.70 5.44
N LEU A 128 -4.45 -12.39 5.29
CA LEU A 128 -3.88 -11.49 6.27
C LEU A 128 -4.71 -11.59 7.56
N LEU A 129 -4.14 -12.23 8.57
CA LEU A 129 -4.85 -12.40 9.83
C LEU A 129 -4.93 -11.03 10.54
N PRO A 130 -6.09 -10.69 11.12
CA PRO A 130 -6.24 -9.46 11.88
C PRO A 130 -5.28 -9.47 13.09
N LEU A 131 -4.96 -8.28 13.60
CA LEU A 131 -4.21 -8.10 14.83
C LEU A 131 -5.01 -7.28 15.86
N PRO A 132 -4.83 -7.51 17.17
CA PRO A 132 -5.46 -6.68 18.19
C PRO A 132 -4.76 -5.32 18.27
N TYR A 133 -5.52 -4.23 18.17
CA TYR A 133 -5.01 -2.86 18.24
C TYR A 133 -4.78 -2.43 19.70
N THR A 134 -3.68 -2.93 20.25
CA THR A 134 -3.23 -2.67 21.63
C THR A 134 -1.90 -1.93 21.64
N LYS A 135 -1.52 -1.40 22.81
CA LYS A 135 -0.23 -0.75 23.00
C LYS A 135 0.96 -1.71 22.74
N ASP A 136 0.85 -2.96 23.17
CA ASP A 136 1.91 -3.97 22.97
C ASP A 136 2.08 -4.30 21.48
N THR A 137 0.96 -4.48 20.76
CA THR A 137 0.99 -4.70 19.31
C THR A 137 1.58 -3.49 18.59
N LEU A 138 1.21 -2.27 18.99
CA LEU A 138 1.76 -1.03 18.43
C LEU A 138 3.27 -0.96 18.63
N ASP A 139 3.76 -1.31 19.83
CA ASP A 139 5.17 -1.29 20.15
C ASP A 139 5.97 -2.29 19.30
N ASN A 140 5.40 -3.47 19.05
CA ASN A 140 6.02 -4.50 18.22
C ASN A 140 6.03 -4.13 16.73
N VAL A 141 4.88 -3.68 16.20
CA VAL A 141 4.76 -3.22 14.81
C VAL A 141 5.74 -2.08 14.52
N CYS A 142 5.87 -1.12 15.44
CA CYS A 142 6.83 -0.03 15.27
C CYS A 142 8.27 -0.54 15.22
N ALA A 143 8.64 -1.48 16.10
CA ALA A 143 9.97 -2.08 16.10
C ALA A 143 10.27 -2.85 14.80
N HIS A 144 9.29 -3.58 14.25
CA HIS A 144 9.41 -4.28 12.98
C HIS A 144 9.59 -3.30 11.81
N ILE A 145 8.80 -2.24 11.75
CA ILE A 145 8.93 -1.22 10.70
C ILE A 145 10.30 -0.54 10.78
N ASP A 146 10.75 -0.15 11.97
CA ASP A 146 12.07 0.45 12.16
C ASP A 146 13.19 -0.50 11.68
N GLN A 147 13.11 -1.79 12.00
CA GLN A 147 14.05 -2.82 11.54
C GLN A 147 14.06 -2.97 10.01
N VAL A 148 12.88 -2.98 9.37
CA VAL A 148 12.76 -3.06 7.91
C VAL A 148 13.38 -1.82 7.28
N GLN A 149 12.99 -0.62 7.71
CA GLN A 149 13.47 0.65 7.17
C GLN A 149 14.99 0.81 7.33
N GLU A 150 15.55 0.41 8.48
CA GLU A 150 17.00 0.39 8.70
C GLU A 150 17.71 -0.56 7.73
N ALA A 151 17.17 -1.77 7.54
CA ALA A 151 17.77 -2.76 6.65
C ALA A 151 17.77 -2.31 5.18
N ILE A 152 16.68 -1.69 4.71
CA ILE A 152 16.56 -1.24 3.32
C ILE A 152 17.08 0.19 3.08
N GLY A 153 17.33 0.95 4.16
CA GLY A 153 17.88 2.31 4.11
C GLY A 153 16.91 3.39 3.62
N ARG A 154 15.59 3.17 3.75
CA ARG A 154 14.53 4.08 3.27
C ARG A 154 13.21 3.83 3.99
N PRO A 155 12.28 4.81 4.02
CA PRO A 155 10.95 4.59 4.54
C PRO A 155 10.15 3.63 3.66
N ILE A 156 9.26 2.87 4.29
CA ILE A 156 8.24 2.06 3.62
C ILE A 156 6.87 2.74 3.69
N LEU A 157 5.92 2.26 2.91
CA LEU A 157 4.50 2.51 3.07
C LEU A 157 3.85 1.32 3.78
N LEU A 158 3.06 1.59 4.82
CA LEU A 158 2.28 0.59 5.51
C LEU A 158 0.85 0.59 4.98
N GLU A 159 0.37 -0.57 4.54
CA GLU A 159 -0.97 -0.75 4.00
C GLU A 159 -2.01 -1.10 5.07
N ASN A 160 -3.22 -0.54 4.95
CA ASN A 160 -4.38 -0.94 5.74
C ASN A 160 -4.95 -2.30 5.28
N PRO A 161 -5.16 -3.26 6.18
CA PRO A 161 -5.66 -4.57 5.79
C PRO A 161 -7.18 -4.54 5.55
N SER A 162 -7.69 -5.51 4.79
CA SER A 162 -9.09 -5.94 4.88
C SER A 162 -9.32 -6.71 6.18
N THR A 163 -10.29 -6.30 7.00
CA THR A 163 -10.64 -7.00 8.25
C THR A 163 -12.00 -7.67 8.17
N TYR A 164 -12.06 -8.92 8.64
CA TYR A 164 -13.27 -9.74 8.71
C TYR A 164 -13.77 -9.99 10.14
N VAL A 165 -12.88 -9.78 11.11
CA VAL A 165 -13.08 -10.10 12.52
C VAL A 165 -12.38 -9.05 13.35
N ALA A 166 -13.08 -8.55 14.37
CA ALA A 166 -12.56 -7.58 15.32
C ALA A 166 -12.17 -8.26 16.62
N PHE A 167 -11.05 -7.86 17.23
CA PHE A 167 -10.65 -8.35 18.54
C PHE A 167 -11.27 -7.52 19.65
N ALA A 168 -11.98 -8.18 20.57
CA ALA A 168 -12.51 -7.54 21.78
C ALA A 168 -11.41 -6.95 22.69
N SER A 169 -10.17 -7.39 22.53
CA SER A 169 -9.01 -6.87 23.27
C SER A 169 -8.44 -5.58 22.67
N SER A 170 -8.91 -5.12 21.50
CA SER A 170 -8.46 -3.87 20.90
C SER A 170 -8.84 -2.68 21.79
N THR A 171 -7.87 -1.81 22.08
CA THR A 171 -8.02 -0.61 22.91
C THR A 171 -7.96 0.69 22.10
N MET A 172 -7.72 0.57 20.79
CA MET A 172 -7.59 1.66 19.83
C MET A 172 -8.43 1.34 18.59
N SER A 173 -8.89 2.37 17.87
CA SER A 173 -9.40 2.18 16.51
C SER A 173 -8.25 1.84 15.57
N GLU A 174 -8.56 1.26 14.40
CA GLU A 174 -7.57 0.99 13.36
C GLU A 174 -6.89 2.28 12.87
N THR A 175 -7.69 3.34 12.65
CA THR A 175 -7.21 4.63 12.17
C THR A 175 -6.25 5.28 13.17
N ASP A 176 -6.52 5.18 14.47
CA ASP A 176 -5.62 5.67 15.53
C ASP A 176 -4.36 4.81 15.64
N PHE A 177 -4.49 3.49 15.49
CA PHE A 177 -3.35 2.59 15.49
C PHE A 177 -2.39 2.91 14.34
N ILE A 178 -2.90 3.00 13.10
CA ILE A 178 -2.12 3.31 11.90
C ILE A 178 -1.48 4.70 12.01
N ARG A 179 -2.22 5.70 12.50
CA ARG A 179 -1.68 7.04 12.76
C ARG A 179 -0.51 7.00 13.74
N ALA A 180 -0.67 6.28 14.86
CA ALA A 180 0.37 6.17 15.88
C ALA A 180 1.62 5.46 15.34
N VAL A 181 1.45 4.44 14.49
CA VAL A 181 2.55 3.77 13.80
C VAL A 181 3.31 4.76 12.91
N SER A 182 2.63 5.43 11.97
CA SER A 182 3.25 6.38 11.04
C SER A 182 3.99 7.51 11.78
N GLN A 183 3.37 8.10 12.81
CA GLN A 183 4.01 9.15 13.62
C GLN A 183 5.25 8.66 14.37
N ARG A 184 5.27 7.40 14.80
CA ARG A 184 6.39 6.86 15.58
C ARG A 184 7.57 6.45 14.71
N THR A 185 7.31 5.81 13.58
CA THR A 185 8.35 5.21 12.72
C THR A 185 8.75 6.11 11.55
N GLY A 186 7.92 7.10 11.22
CA GLY A 186 8.08 7.92 10.03
C GLY A 186 7.74 7.19 8.72
N CYS A 187 7.15 5.99 8.79
CA CYS A 187 6.67 5.31 7.59
C CYS A 187 5.50 6.08 6.97
N GLY A 188 5.38 5.97 5.65
CA GLY A 188 4.19 6.45 4.94
C GLY A 188 3.08 5.42 5.00
N LEU A 189 1.99 5.75 4.34
CA LEU A 189 0.84 4.86 4.24
C LEU A 189 0.53 4.54 2.79
N LEU A 190 0.15 3.30 2.57
CA LEU A 190 -0.52 2.84 1.37
C LEU A 190 -1.99 2.72 1.75
N MET A 191 -2.87 3.42 1.03
CA MET A 191 -4.30 3.33 1.24
C MET A 191 -4.89 2.38 0.21
N ASP A 192 -5.31 1.20 0.63
CA ASP A 192 -6.18 0.38 -0.19
C ASP A 192 -7.65 0.76 0.09
N VAL A 193 -8.29 1.36 -0.91
CA VAL A 193 -9.69 1.82 -0.82
C VAL A 193 -10.68 0.65 -0.87
N ASN A 194 -10.31 -0.43 -1.56
CA ASN A 194 -11.10 -1.65 -1.59
C ASN A 194 -11.15 -2.30 -0.20
N ASN A 195 -10.03 -2.33 0.53
CA ASN A 195 -9.94 -2.86 1.88
C ASN A 195 -10.81 -2.06 2.85
N VAL A 196 -10.84 -0.73 2.71
CA VAL A 196 -11.77 0.11 3.47
C VAL A 196 -13.22 -0.24 3.15
N PHE A 197 -13.57 -0.42 1.88
CA PHE A 197 -14.93 -0.74 1.46
C PHE A 197 -15.38 -2.12 1.97
N VAL A 198 -14.52 -3.14 1.80
CA VAL A 198 -14.75 -4.51 2.28
C VAL A 198 -14.95 -4.52 3.80
N SER A 199 -14.02 -3.90 4.54
CA SER A 199 -14.08 -3.86 6.01
C SER A 199 -15.32 -3.11 6.50
N ALA A 200 -15.67 -1.98 5.87
CA ALA A 200 -16.85 -1.20 6.22
C ALA A 200 -18.14 -1.99 6.02
N ASN A 201 -18.25 -2.73 4.91
CA ASN A 201 -19.40 -3.57 4.63
C ASN A 201 -19.52 -4.70 5.65
N ASN A 202 -18.44 -5.47 5.84
CA ASN A 202 -18.44 -6.67 6.68
C ASN A 202 -18.62 -6.35 8.17
N HIS A 203 -18.16 -5.19 8.64
CA HIS A 203 -18.32 -4.76 10.04
C HIS A 203 -19.52 -3.81 10.26
N GLY A 204 -20.21 -3.39 9.20
CA GLY A 204 -21.37 -2.51 9.30
C GLY A 204 -21.06 -1.07 9.71
N PHE A 205 -19.85 -0.57 9.42
CA PHE A 205 -19.49 0.84 9.64
C PHE A 205 -19.47 1.65 8.34
N SER A 206 -19.33 2.98 8.44
CA SER A 206 -19.27 3.87 7.27
C SER A 206 -17.85 4.00 6.74
N ALA A 207 -17.61 3.57 5.49
CA ALA A 207 -16.33 3.76 4.80
C ALA A 207 -15.94 5.24 4.72
N SER A 208 -16.89 6.14 4.47
CA SER A 208 -16.60 7.58 4.42
C SER A 208 -16.23 8.17 5.78
N ALA A 209 -16.79 7.63 6.88
CA ALA A 209 -16.38 8.02 8.23
C ALA A 209 -14.97 7.51 8.55
N TYR A 210 -14.67 6.26 8.18
CA TYR A 210 -13.32 5.69 8.29
C TYR A 210 -12.29 6.56 7.54
N LEU A 211 -12.57 6.94 6.29
CA LEU A 211 -11.67 7.79 5.49
C LEU A 211 -11.54 9.22 6.04
N ALA A 212 -12.54 9.73 6.75
CA ALA A 212 -12.43 11.02 7.44
C ALA A 212 -11.51 10.95 8.68
N GLU A 213 -11.43 9.78 9.30
CA GLU A 213 -10.55 9.53 10.44
C GLU A 213 -9.19 8.96 10.05
N PHE A 214 -9.00 8.50 8.82
CA PHE A 214 -7.71 7.98 8.37
C PHE A 214 -6.69 9.14 8.21
N PRO A 215 -5.41 8.96 8.59
CA PRO A 215 -4.35 9.95 8.40
C PRO A 215 -3.94 10.10 6.91
N LEU A 216 -4.86 10.62 6.09
CA LEU A 216 -4.71 10.72 4.63
C LEU A 216 -3.50 11.57 4.21
N GLU A 217 -3.05 12.50 5.06
CA GLU A 217 -1.87 13.33 4.83
C GLU A 217 -0.56 12.53 4.72
N GLN A 218 -0.53 11.30 5.28
CA GLN A 218 0.61 10.39 5.23
C GLN A 218 0.54 9.40 4.06
N VAL A 219 -0.52 9.45 3.24
CA VAL A 219 -0.71 8.54 2.11
C VAL A 219 0.27 8.87 0.98
N GLY A 220 1.15 7.92 0.71
CA GLY A 220 2.14 7.97 -0.37
C GLY A 220 1.70 7.24 -1.64
N GLU A 221 0.79 6.27 -1.51
CA GLU A 221 0.27 5.43 -2.59
C GLU A 221 -1.17 5.02 -2.29
N ILE A 222 -1.98 4.84 -3.34
CA ILE A 222 -3.36 4.37 -3.25
C ILE A 222 -3.48 3.08 -4.08
N HIS A 223 -4.07 2.04 -3.52
CA HIS A 223 -4.49 0.86 -4.27
C HIS A 223 -5.99 0.86 -4.50
N LEU A 224 -6.37 0.35 -5.67
CA LEU A 224 -7.74 0.13 -6.08
C LEU A 224 -7.85 -1.28 -6.65
N ALA A 225 -8.76 -2.07 -6.08
CA ALA A 225 -9.03 -3.42 -6.51
C ALA A 225 -10.54 -3.71 -6.60
N GLY A 226 -10.88 -4.86 -7.16
CA GLY A 226 -12.24 -5.42 -7.12
C GLY A 226 -12.34 -6.53 -6.08
N HIS A 227 -13.52 -6.68 -5.48
CA HIS A 227 -13.85 -7.70 -4.48
C HIS A 227 -14.97 -8.62 -4.99
N SER A 228 -15.07 -9.82 -4.42
CA SER A 228 -16.15 -10.76 -4.70
C SER A 228 -17.22 -10.73 -3.62
N GLU A 229 -18.45 -11.07 -4.01
CA GLU A 229 -19.57 -11.18 -3.08
C GLU A 229 -19.78 -12.66 -2.72
N GLN A 230 -19.96 -12.92 -1.44
CA GLN A 230 -20.38 -14.20 -0.88
C GLN A 230 -21.54 -13.98 0.09
N HIS A 231 -22.15 -15.08 0.51
CA HIS A 231 -23.14 -15.08 1.58
C HIS A 231 -22.72 -16.06 2.67
N ASP A 232 -22.91 -15.68 3.91
CA ASP A 232 -22.71 -16.59 5.05
C ASP A 232 -23.88 -17.57 5.22
N ASP A 233 -23.82 -18.40 6.27
CA ASP A 233 -24.85 -19.39 6.57
C ASP A 233 -26.23 -18.76 6.91
N GLU A 234 -26.25 -17.46 7.27
CA GLU A 234 -27.45 -16.68 7.55
C GLU A 234 -27.94 -15.87 6.32
N ASN A 235 -27.27 -16.04 5.18
CA ASN A 235 -27.50 -15.34 3.92
C ASN A 235 -27.26 -13.83 4.01
N GLU A 236 -26.40 -13.38 4.92
CA GLU A 236 -25.90 -12.01 4.97
C GLU A 236 -24.77 -11.82 3.95
N LEU A 237 -24.70 -10.65 3.34
CA LEU A 237 -23.68 -10.32 2.34
C LEU A 237 -22.31 -10.22 3.00
N LEU A 238 -21.34 -10.94 2.45
CA LEU A 238 -19.94 -10.92 2.84
C LEU A 238 -19.09 -10.55 1.63
N LEU A 239 -18.33 -9.45 1.72
CA LEU A 239 -17.40 -9.06 0.67
C LEU A 239 -16.04 -9.71 0.91
N ILE A 240 -15.50 -10.38 -0.09
CA ILE A 240 -14.18 -11.02 -0.05
C ILE A 240 -13.21 -10.24 -0.91
N ASP A 241 -12.05 -9.96 -0.33
CA ASP A 241 -10.98 -9.18 -0.91
C ASP A 241 -10.19 -9.98 -1.95
N SER A 242 -10.82 -10.26 -3.09
CA SER A 242 -10.37 -11.28 -4.03
C SER A 242 -9.41 -10.76 -5.11
N HIS A 243 -9.40 -9.45 -5.35
CA HIS A 243 -8.57 -8.77 -6.35
C HIS A 243 -8.66 -9.44 -7.73
N ASP A 244 -9.85 -9.95 -8.08
CA ASP A 244 -10.04 -10.85 -9.22
C ASP A 244 -10.98 -10.30 -10.29
N ARG A 245 -11.45 -9.06 -10.11
CA ARG A 245 -12.45 -8.44 -10.96
C ARG A 245 -12.32 -6.94 -11.03
N ALA A 246 -13.19 -6.34 -11.85
CA ALA A 246 -13.21 -4.91 -12.04
C ALA A 246 -13.59 -4.16 -10.75
N ILE A 247 -12.94 -3.02 -10.52
CA ILE A 247 -13.26 -2.09 -9.44
C ILE A 247 -14.73 -1.64 -9.55
N SER A 248 -15.46 -1.71 -8.43
CA SER A 248 -16.86 -1.33 -8.36
C SER A 248 -17.07 0.19 -8.32
N ASP A 249 -18.27 0.65 -8.71
CA ASP A 249 -18.61 2.08 -8.68
C ASP A 249 -18.51 2.68 -7.27
N SER A 250 -18.79 1.88 -6.23
CA SER A 250 -18.65 2.29 -4.83
C SER A 250 -17.20 2.59 -4.47
N VAL A 251 -16.26 1.72 -4.87
CA VAL A 251 -14.82 1.93 -4.64
C VAL A 251 -14.33 3.14 -5.46
N TRP A 252 -14.77 3.30 -6.71
CA TRP A 252 -14.48 4.51 -7.49
C TRP A 252 -14.99 5.80 -6.85
N THR A 253 -16.15 5.74 -6.19
CA THR A 253 -16.73 6.89 -5.48
C THR A 253 -15.88 7.27 -4.26
N LEU A 254 -15.46 6.29 -3.46
CA LEU A 254 -14.54 6.52 -2.33
C LEU A 254 -13.19 7.05 -2.81
N TYR A 255 -12.66 6.53 -3.91
CA TYR A 255 -11.41 7.02 -4.49
C TYR A 255 -11.49 8.49 -4.90
N ARG A 256 -12.60 8.92 -5.53
CA ARG A 256 -12.81 10.36 -5.87
C ARG A 256 -12.82 11.22 -4.61
N ASP A 257 -13.47 10.76 -3.55
CA ASP A 257 -13.50 11.46 -2.26
C ASP A 257 -12.08 11.60 -1.67
N VAL A 258 -11.29 10.51 -1.63
CA VAL A 258 -9.88 10.56 -1.19
C VAL A 258 -9.07 11.54 -2.03
N VAL A 259 -9.08 11.41 -3.35
CA VAL A 259 -8.32 12.30 -4.26
C VAL A 259 -8.75 13.76 -4.13
N SER A 260 -10.03 14.03 -3.88
CA SER A 260 -10.52 15.40 -3.66
C SER A 260 -9.95 16.05 -2.41
N ARG A 261 -9.58 15.25 -1.39
CA ARG A 261 -9.06 15.73 -0.10
C ARG A 261 -7.54 15.90 -0.09
N ILE A 262 -6.81 14.96 -0.69
CA ILE A 262 -5.33 14.92 -0.60
C ILE A 262 -4.60 15.12 -1.94
N GLY A 263 -5.36 15.40 -3.00
CA GLY A 263 -4.84 15.56 -4.35
C GLY A 263 -4.37 14.23 -4.97
N PRO A 264 -3.76 14.29 -6.15
CA PRO A 264 -3.30 13.11 -6.86
C PRO A 264 -2.13 12.43 -6.13
N ARG A 265 -2.22 11.11 -5.98
CA ARG A 265 -1.16 10.23 -5.46
C ARG A 265 -0.87 9.12 -6.48
N PRO A 266 0.31 8.48 -6.46
CA PRO A 266 0.50 7.23 -7.18
C PRO A 266 -0.67 6.28 -6.90
N THR A 267 -1.38 5.86 -7.95
CA THR A 267 -2.53 4.97 -7.79
C THR A 267 -2.32 3.69 -8.60
N LEU A 268 -2.32 2.56 -7.93
CA LEU A 268 -2.22 1.25 -8.55
C LEU A 268 -3.61 0.64 -8.75
N ILE A 269 -3.83 0.01 -9.91
CA ILE A 269 -4.90 -0.96 -10.08
C ILE A 269 -4.35 -2.34 -9.73
N GLU A 270 -4.80 -2.88 -8.61
CA GLU A 270 -4.39 -4.20 -8.15
C GLU A 270 -5.29 -5.28 -8.77
N TRP A 271 -4.66 -6.36 -9.25
CA TRP A 271 -5.36 -7.50 -9.82
C TRP A 271 -4.51 -8.77 -9.72
N ASP A 272 -4.98 -9.74 -8.95
CA ASP A 272 -4.21 -10.92 -8.56
C ASP A 272 -4.60 -12.22 -9.23
N SER A 273 -5.89 -12.44 -9.43
CA SER A 273 -6.40 -13.66 -10.07
C SER A 273 -7.43 -13.34 -11.15
N ASN A 274 -7.80 -14.33 -11.96
CA ASN A 274 -8.72 -14.13 -13.11
C ASN A 274 -8.30 -12.94 -14.01
N LEU A 275 -7.01 -12.86 -14.30
CA LEU A 275 -6.40 -11.70 -14.97
C LEU A 275 -7.10 -11.38 -16.30
N PRO A 276 -7.56 -10.14 -16.48
CA PRO A 276 -8.19 -9.73 -17.72
C PRO A 276 -7.10 -9.47 -18.77
N GLY A 277 -7.51 -9.29 -20.02
CA GLY A 277 -6.59 -8.81 -21.06
C GLY A 277 -6.05 -7.42 -20.72
N TRP A 278 -4.81 -7.14 -21.14
CA TRP A 278 -4.13 -5.85 -20.92
C TRP A 278 -4.99 -4.62 -21.22
N PRO A 279 -5.80 -4.55 -22.31
CA PRO A 279 -6.64 -3.39 -22.57
C PRO A 279 -7.65 -3.06 -21.47
N VAL A 280 -8.17 -4.08 -20.77
CA VAL A 280 -9.14 -3.90 -19.67
C VAL A 280 -8.45 -3.34 -18.43
N LEU A 281 -7.32 -3.95 -18.04
CA LEU A 281 -6.53 -3.49 -16.88
C LEU A 281 -6.02 -2.06 -17.10
N ARG A 282 -5.48 -1.79 -18.30
CA ARG A 282 -5.06 -0.45 -18.73
C ARG A 282 -6.20 0.57 -18.70
N ALA A 283 -7.41 0.18 -19.09
CA ALA A 283 -8.56 1.08 -19.05
C ALA A 283 -8.92 1.53 -17.62
N GLN A 284 -8.78 0.65 -16.62
CA GLN A 284 -8.98 0.99 -15.21
C GLN A 284 -7.93 2.01 -14.73
N ALA A 285 -6.66 1.77 -15.06
CA ALA A 285 -5.57 2.71 -14.73
C ALA A 285 -5.81 4.08 -15.37
N LEU A 286 -6.24 4.13 -16.63
CA LEU A 286 -6.59 5.38 -17.30
C LEU A 286 -7.83 6.07 -16.71
N THR A 287 -8.73 5.33 -16.07
CA THR A 287 -9.86 5.91 -15.32
C THR A 287 -9.35 6.56 -14.03
N ALA A 288 -8.50 5.88 -13.25
CA ALA A 288 -7.87 6.47 -12.07
C ALA A 288 -7.09 7.75 -12.41
N ARG A 289 -6.43 7.76 -13.57
CA ARG A 289 -5.69 8.94 -14.06
C ARG A 289 -6.62 10.10 -14.38
N ARG A 290 -7.76 9.85 -15.04
CA ARG A 290 -8.75 10.89 -15.36
C ARG A 290 -9.28 11.54 -14.08
N ILE A 291 -9.60 10.74 -13.07
CA ILE A 291 -10.05 11.21 -11.76
C ILE A 291 -8.99 12.12 -11.13
N MET A 292 -7.73 11.70 -11.12
CA MET A 292 -6.64 12.54 -10.60
C MET A 292 -6.47 13.86 -11.36
N ALA A 293 -6.60 13.84 -12.69
CA ALA A 293 -6.48 15.04 -13.51
C ALA A 293 -7.63 16.04 -13.25
N GLU A 294 -8.86 15.55 -13.04
CA GLU A 294 -10.03 16.36 -12.69
C GLU A 294 -9.77 17.18 -11.41
N HIS A 295 -9.15 16.58 -10.39
CA HIS A 295 -8.88 17.24 -9.11
C HIS A 295 -7.53 18.00 -9.05
N GLY A 296 -6.52 17.59 -9.84
CA GLY A 296 -5.24 18.30 -9.92
C GLY A 296 -5.36 19.70 -10.54
N ILE A 297 -6.32 19.89 -11.46
CA ILE A 297 -6.63 21.21 -12.05
C ILE A 297 -7.37 22.10 -11.04
N SER A 298 -8.26 21.53 -10.21
CA SER A 298 -9.04 22.27 -9.22
C SER A 298 -8.17 22.94 -8.15
N LEU A 299 -7.21 22.19 -7.59
CA LEU A 299 -6.32 22.69 -6.53
C LEU A 299 -5.36 23.78 -7.05
N ALA A 300 -4.89 23.67 -8.30
CA ALA A 300 -4.04 24.70 -8.92
C ALA A 300 -4.83 25.99 -9.22
N GLY A 301 -6.12 25.87 -9.56
CA GLY A 301 -7.02 27.02 -9.76
C GLY A 301 -7.32 27.79 -8.47
N GLU A 302 -7.56 27.09 -7.36
CA GLU A 302 -7.83 27.70 -6.05
C GLU A 302 -6.61 28.46 -5.51
N LEU A 303 -5.40 27.87 -5.63
CA LEU A 303 -4.15 28.52 -5.23
C LEU A 303 -3.80 29.77 -6.07
N SER A 304 -4.30 29.87 -7.30
CA SER A 304 -4.09 31.02 -8.18
C SER A 304 -5.04 32.20 -7.91
N HIS A 305 -6.10 31.98 -7.11
CA HIS A 305 -7.08 33.00 -6.75
C HIS A 305 -6.83 33.65 -5.37
N GLU A 306 -5.86 33.15 -4.60
CA GLU A 306 -5.47 33.70 -3.29
C GLU A 306 -4.22 34.60 -3.32
N VAL A 307 -3.73 35.01 -4.50
CA VAL A 307 -2.57 35.92 -4.67
C VAL A 307 -2.99 37.31 -5.13
#